data_AF-A0A368YE48-F1
#
_entry.id   AF-A0A368YE48-F1
#
_cell.length_a   1.000
_cell.length_b   1.000
_cell.length_c   1.000
_cell.angle_alpha   90.00
_cell.angle_beta   90.00
_cell.angle_gamma   90.00
#
_symmetry.space_group_name_H-M   'P 1'
#
loop_
_entity.id
_entity.type
_entity.pdbx_description
1 polymer ?
#
loop_
_entity_poly.entity_id
_entity_poly.type
_entity_poly.pdbx_seq_one_letter_code
_entity_poly.pdbx_strand_id
1 'polypeptide(L)' 'MTIPGPTRARNDSERFVDCQRAVEDRMLELLGDAQVAGWTKEEVLAAMIEVAENTNLAMHPNALLSVETELRKLMKKKDV' A
#
# COMPACT_ATOMS: atom_id res chain seq x y z
N MET A 1 11.36 -17.53 -4.24
CA MET A 1 10.62 -18.09 -3.09
C MET A 1 9.18 -17.59 -3.09
N THR A 2 8.25 -18.33 -2.49
CA THR A 2 6.82 -17.98 -2.42
C THR A 2 6.51 -17.29 -1.09
N ILE A 3 5.70 -16.23 -1.13
CA ILE A 3 5.22 -15.53 0.08
C ILE A 3 4.25 -16.48 0.83
N PRO A 4 4.46 -16.77 2.13
CA PRO A 4 3.58 -17.64 2.88
C PRO A 4 2.18 -17.01 3.06
N GLY A 5 1.14 -17.85 3.00
CA GLY A 5 -0.24 -17.42 3.23
C GLY A 5 -0.54 -17.12 4.70
N PRO A 6 -1.62 -16.37 4.98
CA PRO A 6 -2.01 -16.03 6.34
C PRO A 6 -2.43 -17.27 7.12
N THR A 7 -1.86 -17.47 8.31
CA THR A 7 -2.22 -18.56 9.24
C THR A 7 -3.21 -18.11 10.32
N ARG A 8 -3.22 -16.82 10.65
CA ARG A 8 -4.10 -16.22 11.66
C ARG A 8 -5.44 -15.76 11.08
N ALA A 9 -6.47 -15.79 11.92
CA ALA A 9 -7.80 -15.27 11.62
C ALA A 9 -7.77 -13.76 11.32
N ARG A 10 -8.71 -13.28 10.50
CA ARG A 10 -8.71 -11.91 9.96
C ARG A 10 -8.63 -10.79 11.02
N ASN A 11 -9.21 -11.02 12.20
CA ASN A 11 -9.33 -10.02 13.27
C ASN A 11 -8.22 -10.12 14.33
N ASP A 12 -7.24 -11.01 14.13
CA ASP A 12 -6.08 -11.14 15.02
C ASP A 12 -5.14 -9.94 14.83
N SER A 13 -4.75 -9.29 15.93
CA SER A 13 -3.88 -8.11 15.92
C SER A 13 -2.49 -8.39 15.34
N GLU A 14 -1.98 -9.61 15.49
CA GLU A 14 -0.65 -10.01 15.01
C GLU A 14 -0.64 -10.34 13.52
N ARG A 15 -1.82 -10.44 12.88
CA ARG A 15 -1.92 -10.80 11.46
C ARG A 15 -1.22 -9.80 10.55
N PHE A 16 -1.15 -8.52 10.94
CA PHE A 16 -0.40 -7.52 10.20
C PHE A 16 1.11 -7.75 10.30
N VAL A 17 1.63 -8.05 11.49
CA VAL A 17 3.05 -8.34 11.72
C VAL A 17 3.48 -9.58 10.93
N ASP A 18 2.65 -10.62 10.92
CA ASP A 18 2.91 -11.82 10.13
C ASP A 18 2.91 -11.52 8.62
N CYS A 19 2.00 -10.67 8.15
CA CYS A 19 1.97 -10.21 6.76
C CYS A 19 3.24 -9.44 6.39
N GLN A 20 3.71 -8.54 7.26
CA GLN A 20 4.94 -7.78 7.05
C GLN A 20 6.14 -8.72 6.91
N ARG A 21 6.30 -9.69 7.84
CA ARG A 21 7.39 -10.67 7.78
C ARG A 21 7.32 -11.55 6.53
N ALA A 22 6.12 -11.94 6.12
CA ALA A 22 5.92 -12.76 4.93
C ALA A 22 6.39 -12.07 3.64
N VAL A 23 6.30 -10.74 3.56
CA VAL A 23 6.72 -9.96 2.37
C VAL A 23 8.15 -9.44 2.46
N GLU A 24 8.71 -9.30 3.68
CA GLU A 24 10.03 -8.70 3.92
C GLU A 24 11.16 -9.38 3.14
N ASP A 25 11.23 -10.71 3.18
CA ASP A 25 12.30 -11.45 2.49
C ASP A 25 12.32 -11.16 0.98
N ARG A 26 11.15 -11.14 0.34
CA ARG A 26 11.03 -10.85 -1.10
C ARG A 26 11.32 -9.39 -1.43
N MET A 27 11.00 -8.47 -0.52
CA MET A 27 11.34 -7.06 -0.66
C MET A 27 12.86 -6.83 -0.60
N LEU A 28 13.55 -7.51 0.31
CA LEU A 28 15.01 -7.43 0.43
C LEU A 28 15.73 -8.04 -0.78
N GLU A 29 15.20 -9.12 -1.35
CA GLU A 29 15.70 -9.68 -2.61
C GLU A 29 15.55 -8.68 -3.77
N LEU A 30 14.38 -8.04 -3.90
CA LEU A 30 14.16 -7.01 -4.92
C LEU A 30 15.13 -5.82 -4.75
N LEU A 31 15.38 -5.41 -3.51
CA LEU A 31 16.37 -4.38 -3.20
C LEU A 31 17.76 -4.81 -3.69
N GLY A 32 18.18 -6.05 -3.39
CA GLY A 32 19.47 -6.59 -3.83
C GLY A 32 19.59 -6.68 -5.36
N ASP A 33 18.56 -7.17 -6.05
CA ASP A 33 18.54 -7.29 -7.51
C ASP A 33 18.69 -5.92 -8.19
N ALA A 34 18.01 -4.90 -7.66
CA ALA A 34 18.12 -3.54 -8.17
C ALA A 34 19.52 -2.93 -7.92
N GLN A 35 20.13 -3.23 -6.77
CA GLN A 35 21.52 -2.81 -6.52
C GLN A 35 22.51 -3.48 -7.47
N VAL A 36 22.33 -4.77 -7.80
CA VAL A 36 23.14 -5.47 -8.81
C VAL A 36 22.98 -4.84 -10.21
N ALA A 37 21.78 -4.33 -10.51
CA ALA A 37 21.53 -3.58 -11.74
C ALA A 37 22.14 -2.16 -11.75
N GLY A 38 22.75 -1.71 -10.65
CA GLY A 38 23.48 -0.45 -10.55
C GLY A 38 22.72 0.69 -9.87
N TRP A 39 21.51 0.45 -9.36
CA TRP A 39 20.76 1.46 -8.60
C TRP A 39 21.33 1.62 -7.19
N THR A 40 21.28 2.84 -6.66
CA THR A 40 21.64 3.07 -5.26
C THR A 40 20.55 2.53 -4.32
N LYS A 41 20.92 2.22 -3.08
CA LYS A 41 19.97 1.71 -2.09
C LYS A 41 18.84 2.72 -1.82
N GLU A 42 19.20 4.00 -1.80
CA GLU A 42 18.31 5.13 -1.55
C GLU A 42 17.28 5.28 -2.66
N GLU A 43 17.70 5.20 -3.94
CA GLU A 43 16.78 5.25 -5.09
C GLU A 43 15.78 4.10 -5.07
N VAL A 44 16.25 2.89 -4.80
CA VAL A 44 15.39 1.70 -4.82
C VAL A 44 14.38 1.76 -3.67
N LEU A 45 14.82 2.12 -2.46
CA LEU A 45 13.90 2.26 -1.32
C LEU A 45 12.84 3.35 -1.57
N ALA A 46 13.24 4.51 -2.10
CA ALA A 46 12.30 5.58 -2.44
C ALA A 46 11.28 5.10 -3.50
N ALA A 47 11.74 4.42 -4.55
CA ALA A 47 10.87 3.88 -5.58
C ALA A 47 9.89 2.82 -5.05
N MET A 48 10.35 1.92 -4.17
CA MET A 48 9.50 0.89 -3.56
C MET A 48 8.38 1.52 -2.69
N ILE A 49 8.70 2.56 -1.92
CA ILE A 49 7.73 3.31 -1.13
C ILE A 49 6.69 3.97 -2.05
N GLU A 50 7.14 4.69 -3.07
CA GLU A 50 6.27 5.38 -4.02
C GLU A 50 5.33 4.40 -4.76
N VAL A 51 5.83 3.22 -5.16
CA VAL A 51 4.99 2.18 -5.77
C VAL A 51 3.95 1.64 -4.79
N ALA A 52 4.31 1.41 -3.53
CA ALA A 52 3.38 0.95 -2.51
C ALA A 52 2.28 1.98 -2.21
N GLU A 53 2.66 3.25 -2.07
CA GLU A 53 1.73 4.36 -1.85
C GLU A 53 0.76 4.55 -3.02
N ASN A 54 1.27 4.58 -4.25
CA ASN A 54 0.44 4.69 -5.45
C ASN A 54 -0.51 3.49 -5.61
N THR A 55 -0.05 2.29 -5.27
CA THR A 55 -0.90 1.09 -5.26
C THR A 55 -2.01 1.23 -4.22
N ASN A 56 -1.70 1.70 -3.01
CA ASN A 56 -2.69 1.92 -1.96
C ASN A 56 -3.74 2.95 -2.38
N LEU A 57 -3.33 4.07 -3.00
CA LEU A 57 -4.24 5.07 -3.56
C LEU A 57 -5.15 4.45 -4.64
N ALA A 58 -4.59 3.64 -5.54
CA ALA A 58 -5.33 3.00 -6.61
C ALA A 58 -6.33 1.93 -6.11
N MET A 59 -6.05 1.26 -4.97
CA MET A 59 -6.99 0.32 -4.33
C MET A 59 -8.13 1.03 -3.58
N HIS A 60 -7.95 2.29 -3.20
CA HIS A 60 -8.94 3.11 -2.48
C HIS A 60 -9.40 4.35 -3.26
N PRO A 61 -9.81 4.23 -4.55
CA PRO A 61 -10.12 5.38 -5.40
C PRO A 61 -11.37 6.16 -4.94
N ASN A 62 -12.19 5.55 -4.10
CA ASN A 62 -13.52 6.06 -3.73
C ASN A 62 -13.55 6.95 -2.49
N ALA A 63 -12.45 7.09 -1.73
CA ALA A 63 -12.45 7.94 -0.53
C ALA A 63 -12.61 9.43 -0.89
N LEU A 64 -11.89 9.89 -1.92
CA LEU A 64 -11.96 11.28 -2.39
C LEU A 64 -13.28 11.57 -3.12
N LEU A 65 -13.72 10.66 -4.00
CA LEU A 65 -15.00 10.81 -4.72
C LEU A 65 -16.21 10.85 -3.76
N SER A 66 -16.18 10.06 -2.68
CA SER A 66 -17.29 10.03 -1.71
C SER A 66 -17.39 11.35 -0.94
N VAL A 67 -16.27 11.92 -0.50
CA VAL A 67 -16.26 13.21 0.21
C VAL A 67 -16.73 14.35 -0.70
N GLU A 68 -16.24 14.40 -1.94
CA GLU A 68 -16.67 15.41 -2.90
C GLU A 68 -18.17 15.30 -3.23
N THR A 69 -18.67 14.07 -3.39
CA THR A 69 -20.08 13.80 -3.66
C THR A 69 -20.97 14.23 -2.49
N GLU A 70 -20.58 13.94 -1.25
CA GLU A 70 -21.34 14.35 -0.07
C GLU A 70 -21.27 15.87 0.16
N LEU A 71 -20.12 16.51 -0.07
CA LEU A 71 -20.01 17.98 -0.03
C LEU A 71 -20.94 18.65 -1.06
N ARG A 72 -20.96 18.16 -2.30
CA ARG A 72 -21.87 18.68 -3.35
C ARG A 72 -23.35 18.51 -2.97
N LYS A 73 -23.72 17.39 -2.33
CA LYS A 73 -25.10 17.17 -1.83
C LYS A 73 -25.46 18.14 -0.71
N LEU A 74 -24.55 18.40 0.23
CA LEU A 74 -24.75 19.35 1.33
C LEU A 74 -24.88 20.78 0.82
N MET A 75 -24.05 21.18 -0.14
CA MET A 75 -24.14 22.51 -0.77
C MET A 75 -25.50 22.70 -1.47
N LYS A 76 -25.95 21.72 -2.26
CA LYS A 76 -27.27 21.77 -2.92
C LYS A 76 -28.46 21.82 -1.96
N LYS A 77 -28.34 21.26 -0.74
CA LYS A 77 -29.39 21.31 0.29
C LYS A 77 -29.46 22.65 1.02
N LYS A 78 -28.40 23.46 0.98
CA LYS A 78 -28.35 24.76 1.65
C LYS A 78 -28.93 25.89 0.79
N ASP A 79 -29.06 25.65 -0.51
CA ASP A 79 -29.58 26.59 -1.51
C ASP A 79 -31.09 26.42 -1.79
N VAL A 80 -31.80 25.59 -0.99
CA VAL A 80 -33.26 25.36 -1.07
C VAL A 80 -33.92 25.71 0.25
#